data_AF-A0A0M7GM09-F1
#
_entry.id   AF-A0A0M7GM09-F1
#
_cell.length_a   1.000
_cell.length_b   1.000
_cell.length_c   1.000
_cell.angle_alpha   90.00
_cell.angle_beta   90.00
_cell.angle_gamma   90.00
#
_symmetry.space_group_name_H-M   'P 1'
#
loop_
_entity.id
_entity.type
_entity.pdbx_description
1 polymer ?
#
loop_
_entity_poly.entity_id
_entity_poly.type
_entity_poly.pdbx_seq_one_letter_code
_entity_poly.pdbx_strand_id
1 'polypeptide(L)'
;MDPRAQQLRAAGLPFALLAGAFRFLGWLNGGAALGLAAFSLGIVGGDIAAPDLQLPLLLLLAGLLLACLGVLFAYLAQVSLLRQGYTGRLTRAHLPAQVLAMLCYVVSALAFCAGCWLAAGQGTTDAAPQMTTYARR
;
A
#
# COMPACT_ATOMS: atom_id res chain seq x y z
N MET A 1 6.09 13.97 -36.82
CA MET A 1 5.69 13.19 -35.63
C MET A 1 4.18 13.05 -35.67
N ASP A 2 3.67 11.82 -35.64
CA ASP A 2 2.22 11.59 -35.73
C ASP A 2 1.50 12.14 -34.47
N PRO A 3 0.53 13.06 -34.60
CA PRO A 3 -0.14 13.67 -33.46
C PRO A 3 -0.87 12.65 -32.58
N ARG A 4 -1.33 11.54 -33.18
CA ARG A 4 -1.96 10.41 -32.48
C ARG A 4 -0.98 9.65 -31.58
N ALA A 5 0.27 9.46 -32.04
CA ALA A 5 1.30 8.80 -31.23
C ALA A 5 1.69 9.65 -30.02
N GLN A 6 1.64 10.98 -30.15
CA GLN A 6 1.93 11.92 -29.07
C GLN A 6 0.80 11.96 -28.02
N GLN A 7 -0.47 11.91 -28.44
CA GLN A 7 -1.61 11.78 -27.52
C GLN A 7 -1.60 10.45 -26.75
N LEU A 8 -1.28 9.33 -27.40
CA LEU A 8 -1.21 8.03 -26.74
C LEU A 8 -0.08 7.97 -25.69
N ARG A 9 1.10 8.54 -25.99
CA ARG A 9 2.20 8.66 -25.03
C ARG A 9 1.86 9.56 -23.85
N ALA A 10 1.23 10.71 -24.11
CA ALA A 10 0.80 11.62 -23.06
C ALA A 10 -0.25 10.98 -22.13
N ALA A 11 -1.14 10.15 -22.68
CA ALA A 11 -2.12 9.40 -21.89
C ALA A 11 -1.49 8.25 -21.09
N GLY A 12 -0.39 7.64 -21.55
CA GLY A 12 0.25 6.49 -20.89
C GLY A 12 1.12 6.84 -19.67
N LEU A 13 1.76 8.02 -19.67
CA LEU A 13 2.60 8.50 -18.57
C LEU A 13 1.92 8.49 -17.18
N PRO A 14 0.73 9.07 -16.99
CA PRO A 14 0.08 9.08 -15.67
C PRO A 14 -0.25 7.67 -15.16
N PHE A 15 -0.59 6.73 -16.05
CA PHE A 15 -0.83 5.33 -15.67
C PHE A 15 0.45 4.62 -15.24
N ALA A 16 1.55 4.85 -15.95
CA ALA A 16 2.85 4.28 -15.57
C ALA A 16 3.31 4.78 -14.20
N LEU A 17 3.11 6.07 -13.91
CA LEU A 17 3.40 6.65 -12.59
C LEU A 17 2.51 6.06 -11.51
N LEU A 18 1.21 5.93 -11.77
CA LEU A 18 0.26 5.36 -10.81
C LEU A 18 0.55 3.88 -10.52
N ALA A 19 0.87 3.09 -11.55
CA ALA A 19 1.28 1.70 -11.39
C ALA A 19 2.59 1.57 -10.59
N GLY A 20 3.56 2.46 -10.86
CA GLY A 20 4.79 2.56 -10.07
C GLY A 20 4.51 2.88 -8.59
N ALA A 21 3.59 3.82 -8.33
CA ALA A 21 3.21 4.21 -7.00
C ALA A 21 2.53 3.06 -6.22
N PHE A 22 1.63 2.30 -6.86
CA PHE A 22 1.05 1.09 -6.25
C PHE A 22 2.07 0.00 -6.02
N ARG A 23 3.04 -0.20 -6.93
CA ARG A 23 4.11 -1.16 -6.74
C ARG A 23 4.96 -0.81 -5.52
N PHE A 24 5.25 0.47 -5.33
CA PHE A 24 5.94 0.96 -4.14
C PHE A 24 5.14 0.67 -2.86
N LEU A 25 3.83 0.95 -2.84
CA LEU A 25 3.00 0.61 -1.68
C LEU A 25 2.85 -0.89 -1.42
N GLY A 26 2.81 -1.71 -2.48
CA GLY A 26 2.81 -3.16 -2.35
C GLY A 26 4.09 -3.66 -1.67
N TRP A 27 5.25 -3.09 -2.05
CA TRP A 27 6.51 -3.38 -1.38
C TRP A 27 6.54 -2.90 0.07
N LEU A 28 6.05 -1.69 0.37
CA LEU A 28 6.00 -1.16 1.73
C LEU A 28 5.11 -2.01 2.64
N ASN A 29 3.84 -2.18 2.28
CA ASN A 29 2.87 -2.94 3.06
C ASN A 29 3.27 -4.42 3.17
N GLY A 30 3.65 -5.03 2.04
CA GLY A 30 4.05 -6.45 2.01
C GLY A 30 5.36 -6.70 2.75
N GLY A 31 6.37 -5.85 2.57
CA GLY A 31 7.66 -5.98 3.26
C GLY A 31 7.52 -5.80 4.77
N ALA A 32 6.75 -4.80 5.22
CA ALA A 32 6.48 -4.62 6.64
C ALA A 32 5.64 -5.77 7.22
N ALA A 33 4.63 -6.26 6.50
CA ALA A 33 3.83 -7.41 6.95
C ALA A 33 4.67 -8.68 7.09
N LEU A 34 5.58 -8.96 6.14
CA LEU A 34 6.52 -10.07 6.22
C LEU A 34 7.48 -9.91 7.41
N GLY A 35 7.97 -8.69 7.67
CA GLY A 35 8.82 -8.40 8.81
C GLY A 35 8.10 -8.69 10.14
N LEU A 36 6.87 -8.20 10.31
CA LEU A 36 6.09 -8.48 11.51
C LEU A 36 5.73 -9.96 11.63
N ALA A 37 5.39 -10.64 10.53
CA ALA A 37 5.10 -12.07 10.56
C ALA A 37 6.34 -12.89 10.97
N ALA A 38 7.52 -12.56 10.44
CA ALA A 38 8.77 -13.21 10.83
C ALA A 38 9.07 -13.03 12.34
N PHE A 39 8.78 -11.84 12.88
CA PHE A 39 8.89 -11.59 14.32
C PHE A 39 7.89 -12.42 15.12
N SER A 40 6.61 -12.44 14.74
CA SER A 40 5.56 -13.21 15.41
C SER A 40 5.78 -14.72 15.37
N LEU A 41 6.46 -15.24 14.34
CA LEU A 41 6.85 -16.65 14.25
C LEU A 41 8.12 -16.98 15.06
N GLY A 42 8.75 -16.00 15.71
CA GLY A 42 9.99 -16.18 16.47
C GLY A 42 11.23 -16.39 15.59
N ILE A 43 11.15 -16.17 14.27
CA ILE A 43 12.30 -16.21 13.36
C ILE A 43 13.28 -15.07 13.70
N VAL A 44 12.75 -13.94 14.17
CA VAL A 44 13.49 -12.76 14.62
C VAL A 44 13.10 -12.48 16.06
N GLY A 45 14.05 -12.53 17.01
CA GLY A 45 13.82 -12.07 18.40
C GLY A 45 13.05 -13.02 19.33
N GLY A 46 13.30 -14.33 19.26
CA GLY A 46 12.53 -15.37 19.97
C GLY A 46 12.53 -15.35 21.52
N ASP A 47 13.32 -14.50 22.17
CA ASP A 47 13.42 -14.41 23.64
C ASP A 47 12.63 -13.26 24.28
N ILE A 48 11.84 -12.51 23.49
CA ILE A 48 11.02 -11.39 23.97
C ILE A 48 9.56 -11.88 24.08
N ALA A 49 8.90 -11.60 25.21
CA ALA A 49 7.46 -11.85 25.35
C ALA A 49 6.71 -11.16 24.19
N ALA A 50 6.02 -11.95 23.36
CA ALA A 50 5.48 -11.48 22.10
C ALA A 50 4.42 -10.37 22.34
N PRO A 51 4.67 -9.12 21.90
CA PRO A 51 3.65 -8.09 21.89
C PRO A 51 2.53 -8.48 20.93
N ASP A 52 1.30 -8.05 21.21
CA ASP A 52 0.16 -8.34 20.33
C ASP A 52 0.26 -7.53 19.02
N LEU A 53 0.99 -8.07 18.05
CA LEU A 53 1.23 -7.48 16.73
C LEU A 53 0.12 -7.78 15.71
N GLN A 54 -0.97 -8.43 16.12
CA GLN A 54 -2.04 -8.84 15.20
C GLN A 54 -2.70 -7.65 14.51
N LEU A 55 -2.96 -6.56 15.26
CA LEU A 55 -3.63 -5.37 14.73
C LEU A 55 -2.75 -4.58 13.74
N PRO A 56 -1.46 -4.29 14.02
CA PRO A 56 -0.53 -3.77 13.02
C PRO A 56 -0.42 -4.65 11.76
N LEU A 57 -0.34 -5.97 11.94
CA LEU A 57 -0.23 -6.92 10.82
C LEU A 57 -1.49 -6.89 9.94
N LEU A 58 -2.68 -6.86 10.55
CA LEU A 58 -3.95 -6.78 9.84
C LEU A 58 -4.03 -5.50 8.99
N LEU A 59 -3.62 -4.36 9.55
CA LEU A 59 -3.59 -3.08 8.84
C LEU A 59 -2.67 -3.12 7.61
N LEU A 60 -1.48 -3.69 7.75
CA LEU A 60 -0.53 -3.82 6.64
C LEU A 60 -1.06 -4.74 5.53
N LEU A 61 -1.68 -5.87 5.90
CA LEU A 61 -2.30 -6.78 4.94
C LEU A 61 -3.51 -6.15 4.25
N ALA A 62 -4.35 -5.41 4.98
CA ALA A 62 -5.45 -4.65 4.40
C ALA A 62 -4.94 -3.58 3.43
N GLY A 63 -3.88 -2.86 3.80
CA GLY A 63 -3.19 -1.90 2.93
C GLY A 63 -2.65 -2.56 1.66
N LEU A 64 -2.03 -3.74 1.76
CA LEU A 64 -1.54 -4.52 0.63
C LEU A 64 -2.68 -4.93 -0.31
N LEU A 65 -3.78 -5.47 0.23
CA LEU A 65 -4.96 -5.85 -0.56
C LEU A 65 -5.55 -4.65 -1.30
N LEU A 66 -5.62 -3.49 -0.65
CA LEU A 66 -6.09 -2.27 -1.28
C LEU A 66 -5.16 -1.78 -2.39
N ALA A 67 -3.84 -1.93 -2.23
CA ALA A 67 -2.89 -1.63 -3.30
C ALA A 67 -3.15 -2.52 -4.52
N CYS A 68 -3.36 -3.83 -4.33
CA CYS A 68 -3.72 -4.75 -5.40
C CYS A 68 -5.04 -4.37 -6.08
N LEU A 69 -6.07 -4.02 -5.30
CA LEU A 69 -7.37 -3.61 -5.81
C LEU A 69 -7.27 -2.29 -6.60
N GLY A 70 -6.47 -1.36 -6.12
CA GLY A 70 -6.20 -0.09 -6.81
C GLY A 70 -5.51 -0.27 -8.17
N VAL A 71 -4.60 -1.24 -8.30
CA VAL A 71 -4.00 -1.60 -9.60
C VAL A 71 -5.05 -2.13 -10.58
N LEU A 72 -5.98 -2.97 -10.11
CA LEU A 72 -7.08 -3.48 -10.94
C LEU A 72 -7.96 -2.33 -11.46
N PHE A 73 -8.32 -1.38 -10.61
CA PHE A 73 -9.12 -0.22 -11.02
C PHE A 73 -8.35 0.72 -11.95
N ALA A 74 -7.05 0.93 -11.72
CA ALA A 74 -6.19 1.71 -12.62
C ALA A 74 -6.11 1.05 -14.01
N TYR A 75 -5.98 -0.28 -14.08
CA TYR A 75 -6.01 -1.02 -15.33
C TYR A 75 -7.35 -0.88 -16.06
N LEU A 76 -8.47 -1.01 -15.36
CA LEU A 76 -9.81 -0.82 -15.95
C LEU A 76 -9.99 0.61 -16.50
N ALA A 77 -9.51 1.63 -15.79
CA ALA A 77 -9.53 3.02 -16.27
C ALA A 77 -8.68 3.18 -17.55
N GLN A 78 -7.51 2.55 -17.62
CA GLN A 78 -6.64 2.57 -18.80
C GLN A 78 -7.31 1.89 -20.00
N VAL A 79 -7.88 0.70 -19.82
CA VAL A 79 -8.59 -0.04 -20.88
C VAL A 79 -9.79 0.75 -21.40
N SER A 80 -10.52 1.42 -20.50
CA SER A 80 -11.65 2.29 -20.86
C SER A 80 -11.18 3.45 -21.75
N LEU A 81 -10.10 4.14 -21.39
CA LEU A 81 -9.52 5.23 -22.19
C LEU A 81 -8.99 4.76 -23.54
N LEU A 82 -8.31 3.60 -23.59
CA LEU A 82 -7.86 2.99 -24.84
C LEU A 82 -9.04 2.71 -25.77
N ARG A 83 -10.12 2.10 -25.26
CA ARG A 83 -11.34 1.85 -26.04
C ARG A 83 -11.99 3.14 -26.54
N GLN A 84 -12.00 4.21 -25.74
CA GLN A 84 -12.49 5.52 -26.15
C GLN A 84 -11.64 6.12 -27.29
N GLY A 85 -10.31 5.97 -27.21
CA GLY A 85 -9.39 6.39 -28.26
C GLY A 85 -9.61 5.65 -29.58
N TYR A 86 -9.88 4.34 -29.54
CA TYR A 86 -10.20 3.55 -30.75
C TYR A 86 -11.58 3.86 -31.34
N THR A 87 -12.58 4.12 -30.50
CA THR A 87 -13.97 4.36 -30.95
C THR A 87 -14.27 5.83 -31.29
N GLY A 88 -13.34 6.74 -31.01
CA GLY A 88 -13.47 8.18 -31.28
C GLY A 88 -14.51 8.89 -30.41
N ARG A 89 -15.10 8.21 -29.42
CA ARG A 89 -16.07 8.79 -28.48
C ARG A 89 -15.41 9.04 -27.14
N LEU A 90 -15.23 10.32 -26.77
CA LEU A 90 -14.83 10.68 -25.41
C LEU A 90 -16.02 10.49 -24.48
N THR A 91 -15.91 9.54 -23.55
CA THR A 91 -16.91 9.34 -22.49
C THR A 91 -16.23 9.42 -21.12
N ARG A 92 -16.97 9.85 -20.10
CA ARG A 92 -16.45 9.92 -18.71
C ARG A 92 -16.42 8.56 -17.99
N ALA A 93 -16.59 7.45 -18.72
CA ALA A 93 -16.67 6.11 -18.15
C ALA A 93 -15.39 5.63 -17.43
N HIS A 94 -14.24 6.27 -17.66
CA HIS A 94 -12.98 5.95 -16.97
C HIS A 94 -12.85 6.62 -15.60
N LEU A 95 -13.56 7.73 -15.36
CA LEU A 95 -13.48 8.51 -14.12
C LEU A 95 -13.82 7.71 -12.85
N PRO A 96 -14.89 6.90 -12.77
CA PRO A 96 -15.20 6.19 -11.53
C PRO A 96 -14.11 5.18 -11.16
N ALA A 97 -13.58 4.44 -12.15
CA ALA A 97 -12.48 3.51 -11.92
C ALA A 97 -11.19 4.24 -11.49
N GLN A 98 -10.91 5.40 -12.09
CA GLN A 98 -9.74 6.21 -11.71
C GLN A 98 -9.86 6.78 -10.29
N VAL A 99 -11.03 7.30 -9.91
CA VAL A 99 -11.29 7.81 -8.55
C VAL A 99 -11.16 6.67 -7.53
N LEU A 100 -11.70 5.50 -7.83
CA LEU A 100 -11.63 4.35 -6.95
C LEU A 100 -10.18 3.85 -6.79
N ALA A 101 -9.39 3.82 -7.86
CA ALA A 101 -7.96 3.57 -7.78
C ALA A 101 -7.28 4.58 -6.85
N MET A 102 -7.53 5.88 -7.02
CA MET A 102 -6.92 6.91 -6.18
C MET A 102 -7.30 6.79 -4.70
N LEU A 103 -8.55 6.42 -4.42
CA LEU A 103 -9.01 6.15 -3.06
C LEU A 103 -8.28 4.94 -2.46
N CYS A 104 -8.18 3.84 -3.20
CA CYS A 104 -7.43 2.65 -2.78
C CYS A 104 -5.96 2.98 -2.47
N TYR A 105 -5.34 3.84 -3.28
CA TYR A 105 -3.97 4.31 -3.05
C TYR A 105 -3.83 5.04 -1.71
N VAL A 106 -4.70 6.03 -1.46
CA VAL A 106 -4.65 6.84 -0.23
C VAL A 106 -4.91 5.99 1.00
N VAL A 107 -5.93 5.13 0.96
CA VAL A 107 -6.26 4.28 2.11
C VAL A 107 -5.17 3.23 2.35
N SER A 108 -4.54 2.69 1.30
CA SER A 108 -3.37 1.81 1.45
C SER A 108 -2.18 2.51 2.11
N ALA A 109 -1.93 3.78 1.77
CA ALA A 109 -0.86 4.58 2.38
C ALA A 109 -1.15 4.84 3.87
N LEU A 110 -2.39 5.20 4.20
CA LEU A 110 -2.82 5.43 5.57
C LEU A 110 -2.74 4.15 6.41
N ALA A 111 -3.12 3.00 5.84
CA ALA A 111 -3.01 1.70 6.50
C ALA A 111 -1.54 1.37 6.83
N PHE A 112 -0.61 1.65 5.92
CA PHE A 112 0.83 1.53 6.17
C PHE A 112 1.28 2.44 7.32
N CYS A 113 0.96 3.73 7.26
CA CYS A 113 1.34 4.68 8.31
C CYS A 113 0.76 4.28 9.67
N ALA A 114 -0.51 3.89 9.73
CA ALA A 114 -1.16 3.45 10.95
C ALA A 114 -0.54 2.15 11.50
N GLY A 115 -0.29 1.16 10.63
CA GLY A 115 0.36 -0.09 11.00
C GLY A 115 1.76 0.15 11.58
N CYS A 116 2.58 0.98 10.93
CA CYS A 116 3.90 1.36 11.44
C CYS A 116 3.82 2.12 12.77
N TRP A 117 2.89 3.06 12.91
CA TRP A 117 2.71 3.83 14.14
C TRP A 117 2.34 2.93 15.32
N LEU A 118 1.40 2.01 15.11
CA LEU A 118 0.96 1.09 16.15
C LEU A 118 2.05 0.09 16.51
N ALA A 119 2.76 -0.46 15.52
CA ALA A 119 3.90 -1.35 15.78
C ALA A 119 5.01 -0.65 16.58
N ALA A 120 5.34 0.60 16.26
CA ALA A 120 6.31 1.39 17.01
C ALA A 120 5.83 1.67 18.45
N GLY A 121 4.54 1.98 18.62
CA GLY A 121 3.92 2.19 19.93
C GLY A 121 4.07 0.98 20.85
N GLN A 122 3.81 -0.23 20.35
CA GLN A 122 3.96 -1.46 21.14
C GLN A 122 5.40 -1.68 21.63
N GLY A 123 6.40 -1.37 20.79
CA GLY A 123 7.81 -1.47 21.17
C GLY A 123 8.22 -0.52 22.31
N THR A 124 7.55 0.64 22.44
CA THR A 124 7.84 1.59 23.52
C THR A 124 7.18 1.21 24.86
N THR A 125 5.99 0.61 24.82
CA THR A 125 5.28 0.17 26.03
C THR A 125 5.95 -1.01 26.72
N ASP A 126 6.55 -1.95 25.97
CA ASP A 126 7.26 -3.09 26.54
C ASP A 126 8.65 -2.74 27.13
N ALA A 127 9.28 -1.66 26.67
CA ALA A 127 10.57 -1.21 27.19
C ALA A 127 10.46 -0.56 28.60
N ALA A 128 9.30 0.01 28.94
CA ALA A 128 9.06 0.69 30.21
C ALA A 128 9.24 -0.20 31.46
N PRO A 129 8.71 -1.44 31.53
CA PRO A 129 8.89 -2.32 32.69
C PRO A 129 10.33 -2.86 32.85
N GLN A 130 11.11 -2.98 31.78
CA GLN A 130 12.50 -3.45 31.87
C GLN A 130 13.42 -2.39 32.48
N MET A 131 13.25 -1.11 32.13
CA MET A 131 14.10 -0.01 32.63
C MET A 131 13.98 0.18 34.16
N THR A 132 12.79 0.00 34.73
CA THR A 132 12.58 0.08 36.18
C THR A 132 13.23 -1.05 36.97
N THR A 133 13.46 -2.20 36.34
CA THR A 133 14.08 -3.36 37.00
C THR A 133 15.60 -3.24 37.09
N TYR A 134 16.25 -2.61 36.10
CA TYR A 134 17.70 -2.33 36.15
C TYR A 134 18.07 -1.19 37.08
N ALA A 135 17.18 -0.20 37.28
CA ALA A 135 17.41 0.90 38.20
C ALA A 135 17.32 0.51 39.70
N ARG A 136 16.85 -0.71 40.00
CA ARG A 136 16.65 -1.21 41.37
C ARG A 136 17.72 -2.18 41.84
N ARG A 137 18.78 -2.42 41.05
CA ARG A 137 19.85 -3.37 41.37
C ARG A 137 21.16 -2.68 41.69
#